data_AF-A0A2A4YMG4-F1
#
_entry.id   AF-A0A2A4YMG4-F1
#
_cell.length_a   1.000
_cell.length_b   1.000
_cell.length_c   1.000
_cell.angle_alpha   90.00
_cell.angle_beta   90.00
_cell.angle_gamma   90.00
#
_symmetry.space_group_name_H-M   'P 1'
#
loop_
_entity.id
_entity.type
_entity.pdbx_description
1 polymer ?
#
loop_
_entity_poly.entity_id
_entity_poly.type
_entity_poly.pdbx_seq_one_letter_code
_entity_poly.pdbx_strand_id
1 'polypeptide(L)'
;MNNFSKILYHAQLEEDVKKVVSIGTYKKLGLPLKTYPRVYQGLPRCTKPGFPNNSFIKQEFSNQKTLRKRFIDSALLSLYRNAHLNKKHHIVILTHVIPDGLGDLYAQKTTYTLLKSLFPNFKFSLVTFIHKQTKFSHDQIKDPWYVYRYVHKKDLGPEKLDNQLFTHLRNASVVLQIPTYFLFFNELIKRVYEEKSKSPFPIFESVGEYGFINSKDFHPETDTRCLGLHFLEKGLFLDPNLDKKVRDQPLPKDLDFLIFSNTGQRAYRDKTRLFVAYLHTKEGYLLYLMLVLTHYSSDPKNMDILTIDIGKFLTALDTLKKNPKIFKTFGISRIELYFEKNMCPIKTCEKGKTLRIIHTGFLKHEHFTKLLYLSENPVGIRGNLSLTEAISLKKIYFYDMLEHNETLFNGLLSLAEKTTPKAYKYLKLCSRKNTSIEEISKSLKEAFSDFNKLNEHLLQNYNATYHLENLTYRALKHYEDKDLKTFEKTLLEDFSEKKETFVNLITKVQSKIKKSS
;
A
#
# COMPACT_ATOMS: atom_id res chain seq x y z
N MET A 1 27.36 14.36 -13.08
CA MET A 1 27.82 13.24 -12.23
C MET A 1 27.71 11.93 -13.01
N ASN A 2 28.84 11.28 -13.32
CA ASN A 2 28.88 10.00 -14.05
C ASN A 2 28.18 8.87 -13.27
N ASN A 3 27.68 7.85 -13.98
CA ASN A 3 27.03 6.67 -13.37
C ASN A 3 27.93 5.97 -12.32
N PHE A 4 29.25 6.10 -12.45
CA PHE A 4 30.24 5.56 -11.52
C PHE A 4 30.21 6.23 -10.14
N SER A 5 30.09 7.56 -10.06
CA SER A 5 30.05 8.28 -8.76
C SER A 5 28.76 8.01 -7.99
N LYS A 6 27.68 7.66 -8.68
CA LYS A 6 26.40 7.26 -8.08
C LYS A 6 26.50 5.89 -7.41
N ILE A 7 27.15 4.91 -8.03
CA ILE A 7 27.33 3.54 -7.48
C ILE A 7 28.21 3.59 -6.23
N LEU A 8 29.28 4.38 -6.26
CA LEU A 8 30.17 4.62 -5.11
C LEU A 8 29.42 5.19 -3.90
N TYR A 9 28.49 6.13 -4.10
CA TYR A 9 27.70 6.70 -3.01
C TYR A 9 26.76 5.67 -2.34
N HIS A 10 26.17 4.74 -3.11
CA HIS A 10 25.33 3.66 -2.55
C HIS A 10 26.14 2.65 -1.74
N ALA A 11 27.26 2.19 -2.30
CA ALA A 11 28.17 1.28 -1.60
C ALA A 11 28.69 1.92 -0.31
N GLN A 12 29.00 3.23 -0.34
CA GLN A 12 29.49 3.95 0.82
C GLN A 12 28.39 4.21 1.86
N LEU A 13 27.14 4.49 1.47
CA LEU A 13 26.03 4.59 2.42
C LEU A 13 25.73 3.23 3.06
N GLU A 14 25.70 2.15 2.28
CA GLU A 14 25.47 0.79 2.77
C GLU A 14 26.61 0.33 3.70
N GLU A 15 27.86 0.63 3.34
CA GLU A 15 29.02 0.38 4.21
C GLU A 15 28.99 1.23 5.47
N ASP A 16 28.75 2.54 5.36
CA ASP A 16 28.64 3.43 6.51
C ASP A 16 27.53 2.97 7.45
N VAL A 17 26.41 2.51 6.90
CA VAL A 17 25.33 1.88 7.65
C VAL A 17 25.79 0.60 8.34
N LYS A 18 26.39 -0.34 7.62
CA LYS A 18 26.85 -1.63 8.17
C LYS A 18 27.91 -1.41 9.25
N LYS A 19 28.74 -0.38 9.10
CA LYS A 19 29.74 0.07 10.08
C LYS A 19 29.09 0.68 11.32
N VAL A 20 27.95 1.37 11.18
CA VAL A 20 27.24 1.99 12.31
C VAL A 20 26.42 0.97 13.11
N VAL A 21 25.82 -0.05 12.46
CA VAL A 21 24.98 -1.04 13.17
C VAL A 21 25.07 -2.47 12.62
N SER A 22 25.64 -3.38 13.43
CA SER A 22 25.64 -4.81 13.14
C SER A 22 24.37 -5.53 13.62
N ILE A 23 24.00 -6.63 12.97
CA ILE A 23 22.93 -7.53 13.42
C ILE A 23 23.22 -8.06 14.85
N GLY A 24 24.48 -8.35 15.16
CA GLY A 24 24.90 -8.78 16.50
C GLY A 24 24.61 -7.72 17.57
N THR A 25 24.87 -6.45 17.26
CA THR A 25 24.54 -5.31 18.13
C THR A 25 23.03 -5.20 18.35
N TYR A 26 22.22 -5.35 17.30
CA TYR A 26 20.75 -5.36 17.40
C TYR A 26 20.25 -6.43 18.38
N LYS A 27 20.75 -7.66 18.24
CA LYS A 27 20.40 -8.78 19.13
C LYS A 27 20.80 -8.50 20.57
N LYS A 28 22.02 -8.00 20.80
CA LYS A 28 22.52 -7.63 22.15
C LYS A 28 21.66 -6.56 22.83
N LEU A 29 21.12 -5.62 22.07
CA LEU A 29 20.23 -4.56 22.57
C LEU A 29 18.76 -5.02 22.72
N GLY A 30 18.45 -6.28 22.42
CA GLY A 30 17.08 -6.82 22.48
C GLY A 30 16.15 -6.26 21.40
N LEU A 31 16.70 -5.70 20.31
CA LEU A 31 15.91 -5.10 19.23
C LEU A 31 15.37 -6.17 18.28
N PRO A 32 14.09 -6.11 17.86
CA PRO A 32 13.53 -7.09 16.93
C PRO A 32 14.21 -7.03 15.57
N LEU A 33 14.68 -8.17 15.05
CA LEU A 33 15.38 -8.23 13.76
C LEU A 33 14.59 -7.68 12.58
N LYS A 34 13.25 -7.76 12.62
CA LYS A 34 12.39 -7.18 11.57
C LYS A 34 12.54 -5.66 11.44
N THR A 35 13.02 -4.97 12.48
CA THR A 35 13.29 -3.53 12.48
C THR A 35 14.70 -3.17 12.02
N TYR A 36 15.54 -4.18 11.78
CA TYR A 36 16.85 -3.98 11.19
C TYR A 36 16.70 -3.36 9.80
N PRO A 37 17.40 -2.25 9.49
CA PRO A 37 17.23 -1.56 8.23
C PRO A 37 17.71 -2.38 7.03
N ARG A 38 17.01 -2.25 5.92
CA ARG A 38 17.22 -3.10 4.73
C ARG A 38 17.67 -2.26 3.53
N VAL A 39 18.95 -1.87 3.52
CA VAL A 39 19.52 -0.83 2.62
C VAL A 39 19.73 -1.27 1.17
N TYR A 40 19.01 -2.29 0.71
CA TYR A 40 19.21 -2.77 -0.65
C TYR A 40 18.49 -1.95 -1.73
N GLN A 41 17.76 -0.92 -1.35
CA GLN A 41 17.11 0.01 -2.28
C GLN A 41 17.91 1.32 -2.33
N GLY A 42 18.12 1.82 -3.54
CA GLY A 42 18.81 3.10 -3.75
C GLY A 42 17.97 4.28 -3.27
N LEU A 43 18.64 5.36 -2.89
CA LEU A 43 17.99 6.59 -2.43
C LEU A 43 16.99 7.18 -3.44
N PRO A 44 15.97 7.92 -2.96
CA PRO A 44 15.05 8.73 -3.77
C PRO A 44 15.74 9.59 -4.82
N ARG A 45 15.16 9.62 -6.03
CA ARG A 45 15.73 10.29 -7.20
C ARG A 45 14.70 11.15 -7.91
N CYS A 46 15.16 12.31 -8.37
CA CYS A 46 14.42 13.12 -9.34
C CYS A 46 14.88 12.74 -10.75
N THR A 47 13.93 12.60 -11.66
CA THR A 47 14.17 12.50 -13.11
C THR A 47 13.72 13.80 -13.77
N LYS A 48 14.50 14.30 -14.73
CA LYS A 48 14.06 15.45 -15.54
C LYS A 48 12.99 14.95 -16.53
N PRO A 49 11.81 15.60 -16.63
CA PRO A 49 10.81 15.23 -17.63
C PRO A 49 11.42 15.15 -19.03
N GLY A 50 11.15 14.06 -19.76
CA GLY A 50 11.73 13.78 -21.08
C GLY A 50 13.16 13.23 -21.10
N PHE A 51 13.86 13.20 -19.95
CA PHE A 51 15.24 12.69 -19.85
C PHE A 51 15.37 11.69 -18.69
N PRO A 52 14.77 10.49 -18.79
CA PRO A 52 14.77 9.48 -17.72
C PRO A 52 16.18 9.01 -17.32
N ASN A 53 17.15 9.08 -18.25
CA ASN A 53 18.55 8.73 -17.98
C ASN A 53 19.28 9.79 -17.12
N ASN A 54 18.73 11.00 -17.00
CA ASN A 54 19.29 12.10 -16.21
C ASN A 54 18.67 12.14 -14.80
N SER A 55 18.74 11.02 -14.08
CA SER A 55 18.31 10.97 -12.68
C SER A 55 19.39 11.52 -11.73
N PHE A 56 19.00 12.24 -10.69
CA PHE A 56 19.90 12.66 -9.60
C PHE A 56 19.24 12.39 -8.25
N ILE A 57 20.05 12.22 -7.19
CA ILE A 57 19.53 12.07 -5.83
C ILE A 57 18.84 13.38 -5.46
N LYS A 58 17.60 13.29 -4.96
CA LYS A 58 16.87 14.47 -4.50
C LYS A 58 17.75 15.25 -3.53
N GLN A 59 17.96 16.54 -3.77
CA GLN A 59 19.00 17.35 -3.11
C GLN A 59 19.00 17.19 -1.60
N GLU A 60 17.82 17.13 -1.00
CA GLU A 60 17.66 17.06 0.43
C GLU A 60 18.00 15.66 1.03
N PHE A 61 18.01 14.61 0.19
CA PHE A 61 18.54 13.27 0.52
C PHE A 61 20.05 13.16 0.27
N SER A 62 20.71 14.22 -0.19
CA SER A 62 22.19 14.25 -0.29
C SER A 62 22.87 14.46 1.08
N ASN A 63 22.11 14.93 2.08
CA ASN A 63 22.62 15.18 3.43
C ASN A 63 22.69 13.88 4.26
N GLN A 64 23.91 13.42 4.53
CA GLN A 64 24.14 12.21 5.30
C GLN A 64 23.59 12.28 6.75
N LYS A 65 23.53 13.48 7.37
CA LYS A 65 23.03 13.63 8.75
C LYS A 65 21.55 13.23 8.84
N THR A 66 20.73 13.73 7.92
CA THR A 66 19.29 13.45 7.89
C THR A 66 19.01 11.97 7.63
N LEU A 67 19.77 11.35 6.73
CA LEU A 67 19.68 9.91 6.46
C LEU A 67 20.03 9.08 7.70
N ARG A 68 21.07 9.44 8.47
CA ARG A 68 21.45 8.75 9.71
C ARG A 68 20.31 8.74 10.74
N LYS A 69 19.61 9.87 10.91
CA LYS A 69 18.45 9.94 11.82
C LYS A 69 17.34 8.97 11.41
N ARG A 70 16.97 9.00 10.13
CA ARG A 70 15.88 8.15 9.60
C ARG A 70 16.23 6.67 9.60
N PHE A 71 17.51 6.35 9.44
CA PHE A 71 18.01 4.99 9.40
C PHE A 71 17.70 4.20 10.69
N ILE A 72 17.82 4.83 11.85
CA ILE A 72 17.60 4.18 13.15
C ILE A 72 16.17 4.34 13.69
N ASP A 73 15.29 5.07 12.99
CA ASP A 73 13.92 5.36 13.45
C ASP A 73 13.13 4.07 13.71
N SER A 74 13.29 3.02 12.88
CA SER A 74 12.63 1.73 13.11
C SER A 74 13.07 1.04 14.41
N ALA A 75 14.36 1.14 14.78
CA ALA A 75 14.86 0.65 16.06
C ALA A 75 14.29 1.47 17.22
N LEU A 76 14.32 2.80 17.12
CA LEU A 76 13.79 3.69 18.14
C LEU A 76 12.31 3.46 18.41
N LEU A 77 11.50 3.36 17.35
CA LEU A 77 10.08 3.04 17.45
C LEU A 77 9.85 1.74 18.23
N SER A 78 10.65 0.70 17.97
CA SER A 78 10.49 -0.59 18.64
C SER A 78 10.67 -0.56 20.17
N LEU A 79 11.31 0.48 20.70
CA LEU A 79 11.54 0.63 22.14
C LEU A 79 10.26 0.96 22.92
N TYR A 80 9.27 1.55 22.23
CA TYR A 80 8.07 2.07 22.87
C TYR A 80 6.95 1.05 23.05
N ARG A 81 7.06 -0.14 22.45
CA ARG A 81 6.01 -1.16 22.49
C ARG A 81 5.59 -1.57 23.89
N ASN A 82 6.55 -1.56 24.81
CA ASN A 82 6.36 -1.99 26.19
C ASN A 82 6.30 -0.80 27.16
N ALA A 83 6.20 0.44 26.64
CA ALA A 83 6.09 1.61 27.49
C ALA A 83 4.73 1.58 28.19
N HIS A 84 4.72 1.78 29.51
CA HIS A 84 3.47 1.91 30.24
C HIS A 84 2.82 3.26 29.90
N LEU A 85 1.52 3.21 29.57
CA LEU A 85 0.66 4.36 29.33
C LEU A 85 -0.26 4.50 30.53
N ASN A 86 -0.18 5.66 31.20
CA ASN A 86 -0.79 5.87 32.52
C ASN A 86 -2.15 6.57 32.42
N LYS A 87 -2.53 7.04 31.22
CA LYS A 87 -3.77 7.79 30.99
C LYS A 87 -4.66 7.11 29.95
N LYS A 88 -5.96 7.35 30.06
CA LYS A 88 -6.89 7.09 28.97
C LYS A 88 -6.69 8.17 27.90
N HIS A 89 -6.27 7.74 26.72
CA HIS A 89 -6.02 8.65 25.61
C HIS A 89 -7.17 8.68 24.62
N HIS A 90 -7.20 9.76 23.84
CA HIS A 90 -8.06 9.90 22.67
C HIS A 90 -7.19 9.99 21.43
N ILE A 91 -7.37 9.04 20.51
CA ILE A 91 -6.65 8.95 19.25
C ILE A 91 -7.60 9.33 18.11
N VAL A 92 -7.21 10.32 17.32
CA VAL A 92 -7.90 10.69 16.09
C VAL A 92 -7.14 10.13 14.91
N ILE A 93 -7.83 9.43 14.01
CA ILE A 93 -7.27 8.99 12.74
C ILE A 93 -7.85 9.88 11.65
N LEU A 94 -7.00 10.67 11.03
CA LEU A 94 -7.36 11.66 10.01
C LEU A 94 -6.97 11.15 8.63
N THR A 95 -7.85 11.27 7.65
CA THR A 95 -7.52 10.95 6.26
C THR A 95 -8.12 11.95 5.28
N HIS A 96 -7.45 12.08 4.14
CA HIS A 96 -7.95 12.76 2.96
C HIS A 96 -8.08 11.73 1.83
N VAL A 97 -9.30 11.51 1.34
CA VAL A 97 -9.60 10.56 0.27
C VAL A 97 -9.53 11.27 -1.08
N ILE A 98 -8.62 10.85 -1.94
CA ILE A 98 -8.50 11.40 -3.28
C ILE A 98 -9.64 10.91 -4.20
N PRO A 99 -10.06 11.69 -5.22
CA PRO A 99 -11.22 11.34 -6.06
C PRO A 99 -11.04 10.13 -7.01
N ASP A 100 -10.00 9.31 -6.85
CA ASP A 100 -9.65 8.21 -7.77
C ASP A 100 -9.96 6.80 -7.21
N GLY A 101 -10.40 6.72 -5.96
CA GLY A 101 -10.66 5.46 -5.29
C GLY A 101 -11.07 5.61 -3.83
N LEU A 102 -11.19 4.46 -3.15
CA LEU A 102 -11.47 4.38 -1.71
C LEU A 102 -10.27 3.87 -0.91
N GLY A 103 -9.08 3.81 -1.53
CA GLY A 103 -7.87 3.27 -0.93
C GLY A 103 -7.54 3.92 0.41
N ASP A 104 -7.57 5.26 0.45
CA ASP A 104 -7.32 6.05 1.66
C ASP A 104 -8.31 5.75 2.78
N LEU A 105 -9.60 5.67 2.42
CA LEU A 105 -10.66 5.38 3.36
C LEU A 105 -10.47 4.00 4.01
N TYR A 106 -10.10 2.99 3.23
CA TYR A 106 -9.87 1.65 3.76
C TYR A 106 -8.56 1.54 4.54
N ALA A 107 -7.52 2.29 4.17
CA ALA A 107 -6.32 2.42 4.98
C ALA A 107 -6.62 3.05 6.35
N GLN A 108 -7.47 4.08 6.39
CA GLN A 108 -7.95 4.69 7.64
C GLN A 108 -8.73 3.68 8.49
N LYS A 109 -9.70 2.95 7.91
CA LYS A 109 -10.50 1.93 8.61
C LYS A 109 -9.66 0.76 9.11
N THR A 110 -8.68 0.33 8.32
CA THR A 110 -7.72 -0.72 8.70
C THR A 110 -6.87 -0.28 9.89
N THR A 111 -6.36 0.97 9.84
CA THR A 111 -5.61 1.56 10.95
C THR A 111 -6.47 1.70 12.20
N TYR A 112 -7.72 2.14 12.07
CA TYR A 112 -8.69 2.21 13.17
C TYR A 112 -8.90 0.85 13.83
N THR A 113 -9.21 -0.18 13.03
CA THR A 113 -9.47 -1.53 13.55
C THR A 113 -8.24 -2.09 14.27
N LEU A 114 -7.07 -1.90 13.68
CA LEU A 114 -5.79 -2.29 14.27
C LEU A 114 -5.58 -1.60 15.62
N LEU A 115 -5.59 -0.27 15.66
CA LEU A 115 -5.30 0.48 16.88
C LEU A 115 -6.36 0.27 17.96
N LYS A 116 -7.64 0.15 17.59
CA LYS A 116 -8.72 -0.16 18.55
C LYS A 116 -8.52 -1.52 19.22
N SER A 117 -8.06 -2.53 18.46
CA SER A 117 -7.76 -3.86 19.00
C SER A 117 -6.56 -3.85 19.96
N LEU A 118 -5.57 -2.98 19.70
CA LEU A 118 -4.37 -2.83 20.52
C LEU A 118 -4.64 -1.99 21.79
N PHE A 119 -5.53 -1.02 21.70
CA PHE A 119 -5.84 -0.07 22.77
C PHE A 119 -7.34 -0.07 23.11
N PRO A 120 -7.91 -1.19 23.60
CA PRO A 120 -9.36 -1.32 23.78
C PRO A 120 -9.96 -0.30 24.76
N ASN A 121 -9.16 0.19 25.71
CA ASN A 121 -9.56 1.15 26.74
C ASN A 121 -9.46 2.62 26.32
N PHE A 122 -8.95 2.90 25.11
CA PHE A 122 -8.80 4.26 24.60
C PHE A 122 -10.00 4.70 23.78
N LYS A 123 -10.19 6.02 23.73
CA LYS A 123 -11.19 6.64 22.86
C LYS A 123 -10.61 6.77 21.47
N PHE A 124 -11.44 6.50 20.47
CA PHE A 124 -11.08 6.65 19.07
C PHE A 124 -12.10 7.52 18.36
N SER A 125 -11.66 8.15 17.29
CA SER A 125 -12.56 8.83 16.36
C SER A 125 -11.89 8.93 14.99
N LEU A 126 -12.70 9.01 13.95
CA LEU A 126 -12.23 9.16 12.58
C LEU A 126 -12.61 10.55 12.05
N VAL A 127 -11.70 11.18 11.32
CA VAL A 127 -11.95 12.39 10.54
C VAL A 127 -11.61 12.09 9.09
N THR A 128 -12.59 12.19 8.20
CA THR A 128 -12.43 11.84 6.79
C THR A 128 -12.84 13.01 5.91
N PHE A 129 -11.89 13.58 5.17
CA PHE A 129 -12.17 14.49 4.07
C PHE A 129 -12.35 13.68 2.79
N ILE A 130 -13.52 13.76 2.17
CA ILE A 130 -13.84 12.93 1.01
C ILE A 130 -14.57 13.73 -0.07
N HIS A 131 -14.24 13.47 -1.33
CA HIS A 131 -14.91 14.14 -2.42
C HIS A 131 -16.40 13.79 -2.47
N LYS A 132 -17.27 14.76 -2.77
CA LYS A 132 -18.74 14.60 -2.74
C LYS A 132 -19.23 13.49 -3.66
N GLN A 133 -18.55 13.29 -4.80
CA GLN A 133 -18.91 12.26 -5.78
C GLN A 133 -18.47 10.85 -5.38
N THR A 134 -17.58 10.72 -4.39
CA THR A 134 -17.10 9.41 -3.96
C THR A 134 -18.23 8.68 -3.23
N LYS A 135 -18.71 7.60 -3.85
CA LYS A 135 -19.73 6.71 -3.28
C LYS A 135 -19.06 5.75 -2.31
N PHE A 136 -19.56 5.68 -1.07
CA PHE A 136 -19.12 4.71 -0.07
C PHE A 136 -20.24 4.39 0.91
N SER A 137 -20.17 3.21 1.51
CA SER A 137 -21.04 2.80 2.60
C SER A 137 -20.52 3.38 3.91
N HIS A 138 -21.39 4.06 4.68
CA HIS A 138 -21.14 4.27 6.10
C HIS A 138 -21.26 2.91 6.78
N ASP A 139 -20.12 2.25 6.99
CA ASP A 139 -20.09 1.04 7.80
C ASP A 139 -20.45 1.39 9.25
N GLN A 140 -20.85 0.40 10.03
CA GLN A 140 -21.16 0.53 11.46
C GLN A 140 -19.88 0.77 12.29
N ILE A 141 -19.17 1.86 12.07
CA ILE A 141 -18.17 2.34 13.03
C ILE A 141 -18.94 2.87 14.24
N LYS A 142 -18.77 2.21 15.40
CA LYS A 142 -19.46 2.58 16.64
C LYS A 142 -18.90 3.86 17.28
N ASP A 143 -17.63 4.15 17.06
CA ASP A 143 -16.97 5.36 17.56
C ASP A 143 -17.29 6.59 16.68
N PRO A 144 -17.14 7.82 17.18
CA PRO A 144 -17.42 9.04 16.42
C PRO A 144 -16.66 9.10 15.09
N TRP A 145 -17.40 9.31 14.00
CA TRP A 145 -16.85 9.43 12.65
C TRP A 145 -17.36 10.72 11.98
N TYR A 146 -16.45 11.68 11.84
CA TYR A 146 -16.71 12.97 11.20
C TYR A 146 -16.32 12.90 9.72
N VAL A 147 -17.30 13.07 8.83
CA VAL A 147 -17.10 13.03 7.37
C VAL A 147 -17.34 14.41 6.79
N TYR A 148 -16.29 15.00 6.23
CA TYR A 148 -16.34 16.29 5.55
C TYR A 148 -16.34 16.07 4.05
N ARG A 149 -17.45 16.41 3.39
CA ARG A 149 -17.59 16.29 1.94
C ARG A 149 -17.17 17.57 1.24
N TYR A 150 -16.25 17.47 0.29
CA TYR A 150 -15.79 18.61 -0.49
C TYR A 150 -16.06 18.43 -1.99
N VAL A 151 -16.18 19.53 -2.73
CA VAL A 151 -16.28 19.52 -4.20
C VAL A 151 -14.99 20.03 -4.83
N HIS A 152 -14.42 21.10 -4.27
CA HIS A 152 -13.17 21.67 -4.73
C HIS A 152 -12.11 21.60 -3.62
N LYS A 153 -10.83 21.51 -4.01
CA LYS A 153 -9.72 21.51 -3.03
C LYS A 153 -9.77 22.73 -2.10
N LYS A 154 -10.14 23.90 -2.63
CA LYS A 154 -10.32 25.14 -1.84
C LYS A 154 -11.37 25.04 -0.74
N ASP A 155 -12.25 24.04 -0.76
CA ASP A 155 -13.27 23.84 0.29
C ASP A 155 -12.69 23.17 1.55
N LEU A 156 -11.45 22.70 1.45
CA LEU A 156 -10.68 22.12 2.54
C LEU A 156 -9.82 23.15 3.29
N GLY A 157 -9.88 24.42 2.91
CA GLY A 157 -9.21 25.49 3.64
C GLY A 157 -9.75 25.57 5.08
N PRO A 158 -8.91 25.74 6.12
CA PRO A 158 -9.36 25.77 7.52
C PRO A 158 -10.47 26.78 7.80
N GLU A 159 -10.55 27.88 7.05
CA GLU A 159 -11.59 28.89 7.16
C GLU A 159 -13.00 28.40 6.78
N LYS A 160 -13.09 27.27 6.08
CA LYS A 160 -14.36 26.65 5.65
C LYS A 160 -14.73 25.41 6.46
N LEU A 161 -13.85 24.96 7.35
CA LEU A 161 -14.09 23.80 8.19
C LEU A 161 -14.81 24.22 9.47
N ASP A 162 -15.66 23.34 10.00
CA ASP A 162 -16.42 23.59 11.23
C ASP A 162 -15.48 23.74 12.44
N ASN A 163 -15.77 24.70 13.32
CA ASN A 163 -15.09 24.86 14.60
C ASN A 163 -15.12 23.60 15.47
N GLN A 164 -16.18 22.79 15.38
CA GLN A 164 -16.26 21.50 16.07
C GLN A 164 -15.09 20.57 15.70
N LEU A 165 -14.61 20.62 14.44
CA LEU A 165 -13.44 19.86 14.02
C LEU A 165 -12.20 20.27 14.83
N PHE A 166 -11.93 21.56 14.91
CA PHE A 166 -10.72 22.07 15.56
C PHE A 166 -10.75 21.78 17.04
N THR A 167 -11.89 21.98 17.71
CA THR A 167 -12.08 21.59 19.10
C THR A 167 -11.87 20.08 19.30
N HIS A 168 -12.40 19.24 18.39
CA HIS A 168 -12.24 17.79 18.44
C HIS A 168 -10.78 17.37 18.29
N LEU A 169 -10.05 17.91 17.30
CA LEU A 169 -8.63 17.65 17.10
C LEU A 169 -7.80 18.16 18.29
N ARG A 170 -8.10 19.36 18.81
CA ARG A 170 -7.37 19.99 19.92
C ARG A 170 -7.42 19.18 21.21
N ASN A 171 -8.51 18.45 21.43
CA ASN A 171 -8.74 17.65 22.62
C ASN A 171 -8.19 16.21 22.52
N ALA A 172 -7.66 15.82 21.37
CA ALA A 172 -7.00 14.54 21.21
C ALA A 172 -5.67 14.48 21.98
N SER A 173 -5.20 13.26 22.26
CA SER A 173 -3.82 13.02 22.66
C SER A 173 -2.91 12.91 21.44
N VAL A 174 -3.39 12.22 20.41
CA VAL A 174 -2.66 11.98 19.15
C VAL A 174 -3.61 12.17 17.98
N VAL A 175 -3.12 12.86 16.94
CA VAL A 175 -3.76 12.91 15.63
C VAL A 175 -2.84 12.21 14.64
N LEU A 176 -3.28 11.06 14.13
CA LEU A 176 -2.55 10.27 13.14
C LEU A 176 -3.17 10.49 11.76
N GLN A 177 -2.46 11.19 10.89
CA GLN A 177 -2.82 11.37 9.49
C GLN A 177 -2.33 10.19 8.65
N ILE A 178 -3.24 9.53 7.93
CA ILE A 178 -2.92 8.37 7.08
C ILE A 178 -3.98 8.11 5.99
N PRO A 179 -3.63 7.55 4.83
CA PRO A 179 -2.29 7.55 4.25
C PRO A 179 -2.01 8.84 3.48
N THR A 180 -3.02 9.48 2.90
CA THR A 180 -2.81 10.66 2.05
C THR A 180 -2.67 11.93 2.89
N TYR A 181 -1.65 12.72 2.55
CA TYR A 181 -1.35 13.99 3.19
C TYR A 181 -2.46 15.00 2.90
N PHE A 182 -3.03 15.58 3.95
CA PHE A 182 -4.01 16.64 3.81
C PHE A 182 -3.33 17.91 3.27
N LEU A 183 -3.88 18.47 2.19
CA LEU A 183 -3.26 19.59 1.48
C LEU A 183 -2.96 20.80 2.37
N PHE A 184 -3.84 21.10 3.33
CA PHE A 184 -3.73 22.25 4.24
C PHE A 184 -3.32 21.82 5.66
N PHE A 185 -2.50 20.78 5.79
CA PHE A 185 -2.17 20.20 7.10
C PHE A 185 -1.47 21.18 8.04
N ASN A 186 -0.58 22.04 7.53
CA ASN A 186 0.11 23.02 8.36
C ASN A 186 -0.84 24.11 8.87
N GLU A 187 -1.73 24.59 8.00
CA GLU A 187 -2.75 25.58 8.34
C GLU A 187 -3.80 24.98 9.29
N LEU A 188 -4.15 23.70 9.10
CA LEU A 188 -4.98 22.94 10.03
C LEU A 188 -4.34 22.90 11.42
N ILE A 189 -3.06 22.52 11.53
CA ILE A 189 -2.33 22.48 12.82
C ILE A 189 -2.31 23.87 13.45
N LYS A 190 -2.03 24.92 12.68
CA LYS A 190 -2.03 26.31 13.16
C LYS A 190 -3.40 26.69 13.73
N ARG A 191 -4.48 26.41 12.99
CA ARG A 191 -5.85 26.69 13.44
C ARG A 191 -6.24 25.88 14.69
N VAL A 192 -5.79 24.63 14.80
CA VAL A 192 -5.95 23.82 16.02
C VAL A 192 -5.18 24.42 17.19
N TYR A 193 -3.98 24.98 16.97
CA TYR A 193 -3.19 25.63 18.03
C TYR A 193 -3.91 26.85 18.63
N GLU A 194 -4.69 27.57 17.83
CA GLU A 194 -5.49 28.71 18.26
C GLU A 194 -6.72 28.31 19.12
N GLU A 195 -7.11 27.02 19.10
CA GLU A 195 -8.22 26.53 19.92
C GLU A 195 -7.85 26.44 21.42
N LYS A 196 -8.72 27.03 22.24
CA LYS A 196 -8.60 26.98 23.70
C LYS A 196 -8.93 25.57 24.21
N SER A 197 -8.01 24.95 24.94
CA SER A 197 -8.26 23.69 25.63
C SER A 197 -7.36 23.56 26.87
N LYS A 198 -7.89 22.88 27.90
CA LYS A 198 -7.17 22.53 29.12
C LYS A 198 -6.20 21.36 28.91
N SER A 199 -6.38 20.58 27.83
CA SER A 199 -5.51 19.46 27.50
C SER A 199 -4.19 19.95 26.89
N PRO A 200 -3.06 19.23 27.09
CA PRO A 200 -1.84 19.45 26.31
C PRO A 200 -2.13 19.42 24.80
N PHE A 201 -1.32 20.14 24.03
CA PHE A 201 -1.42 20.11 22.57
C PHE A 201 -1.17 18.69 22.05
N PRO A 202 -2.02 18.15 21.15
CA PRO A 202 -1.88 16.80 20.63
C PRO A 202 -0.56 16.59 19.88
N ILE A 203 -0.08 15.36 19.87
CA ILE A 203 1.01 14.95 18.98
C ILE A 203 0.42 14.65 17.60
N PHE A 204 0.88 15.38 16.58
CA PHE A 204 0.53 15.12 15.19
C PHE A 204 1.58 14.20 14.57
N GLU A 205 1.12 13.07 14.04
CA GLU A 205 1.94 12.14 13.26
C GLU A 205 1.35 12.00 11.86
N SER A 206 2.21 11.93 10.85
CA SER A 206 1.81 11.78 9.46
C SER A 206 2.51 10.59 8.83
N VAL A 207 1.72 9.68 8.26
CA VAL A 207 2.18 8.52 7.51
C VAL A 207 1.54 8.56 6.12
N GLY A 208 2.36 8.87 5.14
CA GLY A 208 2.07 9.01 3.72
C GLY A 208 1.66 7.71 3.02
N GLU A 209 1.12 7.88 1.82
CA GLU A 209 0.83 6.80 0.89
C GLU A 209 2.12 6.10 0.40
N TYR A 210 1.93 4.92 -0.16
CA TYR A 210 2.96 4.08 -0.73
C TYR A 210 3.78 4.76 -1.82
N GLY A 211 5.10 4.74 -1.68
CA GLY A 211 5.99 5.24 -2.73
C GLY A 211 6.06 6.77 -2.83
N PHE A 212 5.41 7.48 -1.91
CA PHE A 212 5.39 8.95 -1.85
C PHE A 212 6.69 9.55 -1.30
N ILE A 213 7.72 8.75 -1.02
CA ILE A 213 9.02 9.24 -0.57
C ILE A 213 9.69 10.22 -1.56
N ASN A 214 9.28 10.18 -2.84
CA ASN A 214 9.72 11.14 -3.85
C ASN A 214 8.93 12.46 -3.81
N SER A 215 7.73 12.49 -3.21
CA SER A 215 6.90 13.70 -3.10
C SER A 215 7.61 14.81 -2.31
N LYS A 216 7.35 16.06 -2.67
CA LYS A 216 7.82 17.23 -1.91
C LYS A 216 7.20 17.31 -0.52
N ASP A 217 6.03 16.70 -0.33
CA ASP A 217 5.30 16.74 0.94
C ASP A 217 5.87 15.75 1.97
N PHE A 218 6.73 14.82 1.53
CA PHE A 218 7.36 13.80 2.36
C PHE A 218 8.87 13.90 2.27
N HIS A 219 9.47 14.44 3.32
CA HIS A 219 10.86 14.83 3.32
C HIS A 219 11.58 14.32 4.58
N PRO A 220 12.80 13.73 4.50
CA PRO A 220 13.49 13.19 5.67
C PRO A 220 13.82 14.23 6.76
N GLU A 221 13.92 15.52 6.44
CA GLU A 221 14.05 16.58 7.45
C GLU A 221 12.73 16.87 8.18
N THR A 222 11.60 16.50 7.58
CA THR A 222 10.29 16.54 8.23
C THR A 222 10.06 15.24 8.98
N ASP A 223 9.35 15.26 10.12
CA ASP A 223 8.98 14.04 10.85
C ASP A 223 7.92 13.18 10.15
N THR A 224 7.56 13.54 8.92
CA THR A 224 6.66 12.75 8.09
C THR A 224 7.28 11.42 7.67
N ARG A 225 6.43 10.41 7.54
CA ARG A 225 6.78 9.06 7.13
C ARG A 225 5.91 8.69 5.93
N CYS A 226 6.23 7.61 5.23
CA CYS A 226 5.38 7.05 4.19
C CYS A 226 5.37 5.53 4.27
N LEU A 227 4.34 4.92 3.71
CA LEU A 227 4.25 3.49 3.50
C LEU A 227 5.06 3.09 2.26
N GLY A 228 5.37 1.81 2.15
CA GLY A 228 6.06 1.25 1.00
C GLY A 228 7.17 0.28 1.37
N LEU A 229 8.02 -0.01 0.39
CA LEU A 229 9.06 -1.03 0.49
C LEU A 229 10.45 -0.44 0.70
N HIS A 230 10.64 0.86 0.45
CA HIS A 230 11.91 1.55 0.64
C HIS A 230 12.40 1.43 2.09
N PHE A 231 13.71 1.37 2.34
CA PHE A 231 14.25 1.24 3.71
C PHE A 231 13.90 2.41 4.65
N LEU A 232 13.44 3.53 4.09
CA LEU A 232 12.96 4.71 4.82
C LEU A 232 11.43 4.68 5.05
N GLU A 233 10.72 3.82 4.32
CA GLU A 233 9.27 3.63 4.39
C GLU A 233 8.90 2.62 5.49
N LYS A 234 7.63 2.63 5.90
CA LYS A 234 7.14 1.91 7.09
C LYS A 234 6.42 0.61 6.78
N GLY A 235 6.63 0.03 5.59
CA GLY A 235 6.00 -1.21 5.17
C GLY A 235 4.65 -1.00 4.49
N LEU A 236 3.92 -2.10 4.31
CA LEU A 236 2.65 -2.20 3.61
C LEU A 236 1.52 -2.68 4.54
N PHE A 237 0.28 -2.28 4.26
CA PHE A 237 -0.91 -2.80 4.95
C PHE A 237 -1.20 -4.25 4.53
N LEU A 238 -0.51 -5.20 5.16
CA LEU A 238 -0.68 -6.62 4.89
C LEU A 238 -1.47 -7.29 6.02
N ASP A 239 -2.42 -8.14 5.66
CA ASP A 239 -3.19 -8.94 6.62
C ASP A 239 -2.88 -10.43 6.42
N PRO A 240 -2.06 -11.05 7.29
CA PRO A 240 -1.71 -12.46 7.17
C PRO A 240 -2.89 -13.41 7.38
N ASN A 241 -4.03 -12.92 7.88
CA ASN A 241 -5.24 -13.71 8.09
C ASN A 241 -6.33 -13.39 7.07
N LEU A 242 -6.06 -12.58 6.04
CA LEU A 242 -7.08 -12.16 5.07
C LEU A 242 -7.73 -13.35 4.37
N ASP A 243 -6.94 -14.36 4.00
CA ASP A 243 -7.43 -15.62 3.41
C ASP A 243 -8.53 -16.26 4.27
N LYS A 244 -8.28 -16.37 5.59
CA LYS A 244 -9.24 -16.95 6.54
C LYS A 244 -10.50 -16.11 6.67
N LYS A 245 -10.35 -14.78 6.77
CA LYS A 245 -11.48 -13.84 6.90
C LYS A 245 -12.41 -13.88 5.69
N VAL A 246 -11.84 -14.05 4.49
CA VAL A 246 -12.57 -13.96 3.23
C VAL A 246 -13.10 -15.32 2.77
N ARG A 247 -12.50 -16.43 3.20
CA ARG A 247 -12.90 -17.79 2.85
C ARG A 247 -14.40 -18.05 3.08
N ASP A 248 -14.89 -17.66 4.25
CA ASP A 248 -16.27 -17.95 4.68
C ASP A 248 -17.24 -16.80 4.37
N GLN A 249 -16.75 -15.68 3.85
CA GLN A 249 -17.60 -14.56 3.48
C GLN A 249 -18.48 -14.91 2.27
N PRO A 250 -19.82 -14.74 2.35
CA PRO A 250 -20.69 -14.98 1.21
C PRO A 250 -20.55 -13.87 0.17
N LEU A 251 -20.76 -14.23 -1.10
CA LEU A 251 -21.00 -13.23 -2.14
C LEU A 251 -22.46 -12.75 -2.06
N PRO A 252 -22.76 -11.49 -2.37
CA PRO A 252 -24.13 -11.03 -2.56
C PRO A 252 -24.86 -11.91 -3.57
N LYS A 253 -26.14 -12.20 -3.32
CA LYS A 253 -26.96 -13.05 -4.19
C LYS A 253 -26.90 -12.62 -5.66
N ASP A 254 -26.94 -11.32 -5.93
CA ASP A 254 -26.88 -10.81 -7.31
C ASP A 254 -25.53 -11.09 -7.99
N LEU A 255 -24.43 -10.98 -7.24
CA LEU A 255 -23.08 -11.23 -7.76
C LEU A 255 -22.80 -12.74 -7.87
N ASP A 256 -23.29 -13.53 -6.92
CA ASP A 256 -23.27 -14.98 -6.95
C ASP A 256 -24.07 -15.50 -8.15
N PHE A 257 -25.26 -14.96 -8.40
CA PHE A 257 -26.08 -15.27 -9.57
C PHE A 257 -25.40 -14.85 -10.88
N LEU A 258 -24.83 -13.64 -10.93
CA LEU A 258 -24.13 -13.12 -12.11
C LEU A 258 -22.95 -14.01 -12.52
N ILE A 259 -22.22 -14.57 -11.56
CA ILE A 259 -21.01 -15.36 -11.83
C ILE A 259 -21.36 -16.85 -11.98
N PHE A 260 -22.09 -17.42 -11.02
CA PHE A 260 -22.32 -18.86 -10.91
C PHE A 260 -23.67 -19.33 -11.44
N SER A 261 -24.62 -18.42 -11.72
CA SER A 261 -25.94 -18.75 -12.30
C SER A 261 -26.65 -19.91 -11.58
N ASN A 262 -26.60 -19.92 -10.24
CA ASN A 262 -27.14 -20.97 -9.36
C ASN A 262 -26.54 -22.38 -9.50
N THR A 263 -25.47 -22.57 -10.27
CA THR A 263 -24.78 -23.86 -10.39
C THR A 263 -23.96 -24.22 -9.15
N GLY A 264 -23.71 -23.25 -8.27
CA GLY A 264 -22.84 -23.38 -7.11
C GLY A 264 -21.36 -23.31 -7.46
N GLN A 265 -20.54 -22.83 -6.51
CA GLN A 265 -19.12 -22.54 -6.77
C GLN A 265 -18.29 -23.76 -7.20
N ARG A 266 -18.61 -24.95 -6.68
CA ARG A 266 -17.88 -26.19 -7.01
C ARG A 266 -18.11 -26.60 -8.46
N ALA A 267 -19.37 -26.80 -8.86
CA ALA A 267 -19.70 -27.19 -10.23
C ALA A 267 -19.27 -26.12 -11.25
N TYR A 268 -19.32 -24.84 -10.86
CA TYR A 268 -18.77 -23.75 -11.66
C TYR A 268 -17.26 -23.93 -11.90
N ARG A 269 -16.46 -24.16 -10.85
CA ARG A 269 -14.99 -24.30 -10.96
C ARG A 269 -14.55 -25.52 -11.75
N ASP A 270 -15.39 -26.55 -11.84
CA ASP A 270 -15.13 -27.72 -12.67
C ASP A 270 -15.18 -27.37 -14.17
N LYS A 271 -15.97 -26.36 -14.55
CA LYS A 271 -16.21 -25.98 -15.96
C LYS A 271 -15.61 -24.65 -16.36
N THR A 272 -15.29 -23.77 -15.41
CA THR A 272 -14.96 -22.37 -15.69
C THR A 272 -13.87 -21.85 -14.76
N ARG A 273 -12.92 -21.12 -15.35
CA ARG A 273 -11.87 -20.34 -14.66
C ARG A 273 -12.38 -18.93 -14.44
N LEU A 274 -12.23 -18.39 -13.23
CA LEU A 274 -12.60 -17.00 -12.91
C LEU A 274 -11.35 -16.14 -12.77
N PHE A 275 -11.32 -14.99 -13.41
CA PHE A 275 -10.22 -14.03 -13.35
C PHE A 275 -10.73 -12.64 -12.98
N VAL A 276 -10.01 -11.92 -12.13
CA VAL A 276 -10.28 -10.50 -11.82
C VAL A 276 -9.34 -9.61 -12.61
N ALA A 277 -9.87 -8.62 -13.32
CA ALA A 277 -9.14 -7.60 -14.05
C ALA A 277 -9.48 -6.20 -13.53
N TYR A 278 -8.90 -5.81 -12.39
CA TYR A 278 -9.02 -4.47 -11.82
C TYR A 278 -7.88 -3.57 -12.31
N LEU A 279 -8.00 -3.13 -13.56
CA LEU A 279 -6.95 -2.42 -14.31
C LEU A 279 -7.36 -0.98 -14.64
N HIS A 280 -6.41 -0.15 -15.03
CA HIS A 280 -6.60 1.26 -15.38
C HIS A 280 -6.36 1.56 -16.85
N THR A 281 -5.31 1.02 -17.46
CA THR A 281 -4.82 1.38 -18.79
C THR A 281 -5.36 0.44 -19.86
N LYS A 282 -5.52 0.96 -21.08
CA LYS A 282 -5.94 0.14 -22.23
C LYS A 282 -4.91 -0.97 -22.51
N GLU A 283 -3.63 -0.61 -22.43
CA GLU A 283 -2.51 -1.52 -22.63
C GLU A 283 -2.50 -2.61 -21.56
N GLY A 284 -2.76 -2.25 -20.29
CA GLY A 284 -2.89 -3.18 -19.18
C GLY A 284 -3.98 -4.21 -19.43
N TYR A 285 -5.18 -3.79 -19.87
CA TYR A 285 -6.26 -4.72 -20.23
C TYR A 285 -5.88 -5.66 -21.37
N LEU A 286 -5.24 -5.15 -22.42
CA LEU A 286 -4.79 -5.95 -23.56
C LEU A 286 -3.74 -6.99 -23.14
N LEU A 287 -2.68 -6.55 -22.44
CA LEU A 287 -1.61 -7.43 -21.98
C LEU A 287 -2.13 -8.49 -21.02
N TYR A 288 -2.99 -8.11 -20.07
CA TYR A 288 -3.59 -9.05 -19.11
C TYR A 288 -4.47 -10.09 -19.80
N LEU A 289 -5.34 -9.67 -20.72
CA LEU A 289 -6.19 -10.58 -21.50
C LEU A 289 -5.34 -11.57 -22.30
N MET A 290 -4.33 -11.07 -23.04
CA MET A 290 -3.44 -11.93 -23.80
C MET A 290 -2.62 -12.87 -22.91
N LEU A 291 -2.19 -12.41 -21.74
CA LEU A 291 -1.48 -13.23 -20.76
C LEU A 291 -2.35 -14.40 -20.29
N VAL A 292 -3.58 -14.13 -19.86
CA VAL A 292 -4.53 -15.16 -19.40
C VAL A 292 -4.83 -16.16 -20.53
N LEU A 293 -5.15 -15.68 -21.74
CA LEU A 293 -5.45 -16.55 -22.88
C LEU A 293 -4.26 -17.42 -23.28
N THR A 294 -3.05 -16.87 -23.31
CA THR A 294 -1.84 -17.61 -23.65
C THR A 294 -1.46 -18.62 -22.57
N HIS A 295 -1.57 -18.24 -21.29
CA HIS A 295 -1.19 -19.11 -20.17
C HIS A 295 -2.10 -20.34 -20.08
N TYR A 296 -3.40 -20.15 -20.29
CA TYR A 296 -4.44 -21.19 -20.22
C TYR A 296 -4.92 -21.65 -21.59
N SER A 297 -4.09 -21.54 -22.63
CA SER A 297 -4.47 -21.91 -24.00
C SER A 297 -4.90 -23.37 -24.11
N SER A 298 -4.17 -24.28 -23.46
CA SER A 298 -4.44 -25.72 -23.42
C SER A 298 -5.54 -26.14 -22.44
N ASP A 299 -6.06 -25.23 -21.61
CA ASP A 299 -7.13 -25.54 -20.66
C ASP A 299 -8.49 -25.55 -21.37
N PRO A 300 -9.26 -26.67 -21.35
CA PRO A 300 -10.55 -26.76 -22.02
C PRO A 300 -11.68 -26.00 -21.31
N LYS A 301 -11.48 -25.55 -20.06
CA LYS A 301 -12.50 -24.84 -19.29
C LYS A 301 -12.84 -23.50 -19.92
N ASN A 302 -14.08 -23.05 -19.74
CA ASN A 302 -14.49 -21.68 -20.05
C ASN A 302 -13.72 -20.68 -19.18
N MET A 303 -13.72 -19.42 -19.59
CA MET A 303 -13.02 -18.35 -18.87
C MET A 303 -13.95 -17.18 -18.63
N ASP A 304 -13.98 -16.71 -17.39
CA ASP A 304 -14.69 -15.51 -16.99
C ASP A 304 -13.69 -14.46 -16.53
N ILE A 305 -13.80 -13.25 -17.08
CA ILE A 305 -12.99 -12.10 -16.66
C ILE A 305 -13.93 -11.03 -16.09
N LEU A 306 -13.79 -10.78 -14.80
CA LEU A 306 -14.50 -9.72 -14.09
C LEU A 306 -13.77 -8.39 -14.29
N THR A 307 -14.48 -7.37 -14.74
CA THR A 307 -13.95 -6.02 -14.91
C THR A 307 -14.90 -4.98 -14.30
N ILE A 308 -14.34 -3.82 -13.95
CA ILE A 308 -15.10 -2.63 -13.54
C ILE A 308 -15.14 -1.55 -14.65
N ASP A 309 -14.40 -1.75 -15.74
CA ASP A 309 -14.29 -0.79 -16.83
C ASP A 309 -14.46 -1.56 -18.14
N ILE A 310 -15.73 -1.72 -18.54
CA ILE A 310 -16.07 -2.43 -19.76
C ILE A 310 -15.56 -1.67 -21.00
N GLY A 311 -15.55 -0.34 -20.99
CA GLY A 311 -15.16 0.48 -22.13
C GLY A 311 -13.69 0.27 -22.53
N LYS A 312 -12.78 0.31 -21.56
CA LYS A 312 -11.37 0.00 -21.84
C LYS A 312 -11.15 -1.44 -22.26
N PHE A 313 -11.90 -2.37 -21.68
CA PHE A 313 -11.85 -3.77 -22.08
C PHE A 313 -12.29 -3.98 -23.53
N LEU A 314 -13.38 -3.34 -23.95
CA LEU A 314 -13.85 -3.38 -25.34
C LEU A 314 -12.79 -2.86 -26.30
N THR A 315 -12.08 -1.80 -25.91
CA THR A 315 -10.99 -1.25 -26.73
C THR A 315 -9.82 -2.25 -26.89
N ALA A 316 -9.54 -3.05 -25.86
CA ALA A 316 -8.57 -4.14 -25.93
C ALA A 316 -9.07 -5.28 -26.85
N LEU A 317 -10.33 -5.68 -26.73
CA LEU A 317 -10.95 -6.68 -27.61
C LEU A 317 -10.94 -6.26 -29.07
N ASP A 318 -11.28 -5.00 -29.37
CA ASP A 318 -11.27 -4.50 -30.74
C ASP A 318 -9.86 -4.47 -31.34
N THR A 319 -8.84 -4.26 -30.50
CA THR A 319 -7.45 -4.40 -30.92
C THR A 319 -7.13 -5.84 -31.33
N LEU A 320 -7.58 -6.83 -30.54
CA LEU A 320 -7.38 -8.26 -30.85
C LEU A 320 -8.19 -8.71 -32.08
N LYS A 321 -9.40 -8.20 -32.27
CA LYS A 321 -10.25 -8.52 -33.43
C LYS A 321 -9.63 -8.15 -34.78
N LYS A 322 -8.69 -7.19 -34.81
CA LYS A 322 -7.91 -6.88 -36.02
C LYS A 322 -7.11 -8.08 -36.54
N ASN A 323 -6.86 -9.08 -35.70
CA ASN A 323 -6.32 -10.37 -36.10
C ASN A 323 -7.27 -11.50 -35.67
N PRO A 324 -8.31 -11.82 -36.45
CA PRO A 324 -9.35 -12.79 -36.07
C PRO A 324 -8.82 -14.20 -35.75
N LYS A 325 -7.65 -14.55 -36.29
CA LYS A 325 -7.00 -15.84 -36.02
C LYS A 325 -6.61 -16.00 -34.55
N ILE A 326 -6.43 -14.91 -33.81
CA ILE A 326 -5.96 -14.94 -32.42
C ILE A 326 -6.88 -15.73 -31.49
N PHE A 327 -8.20 -15.54 -31.61
CA PHE A 327 -9.17 -16.26 -30.78
C PHE A 327 -9.21 -17.75 -31.15
N LYS A 328 -9.04 -18.08 -32.44
CA LYS A 328 -8.93 -19.47 -32.91
C LYS A 328 -7.67 -20.14 -32.33
N THR A 329 -6.53 -19.44 -32.29
CA THR A 329 -5.29 -19.95 -31.69
C THR A 329 -5.46 -20.31 -30.21
N PHE A 330 -6.27 -19.55 -29.48
CA PHE A 330 -6.56 -19.82 -28.06
C PHE A 330 -7.77 -20.73 -27.84
N GLY A 331 -8.36 -21.27 -28.91
CA GLY A 331 -9.54 -22.13 -28.83
C GLY A 331 -10.79 -21.42 -28.31
N ILE A 332 -10.90 -20.10 -28.45
CA ILE A 332 -12.09 -19.32 -28.07
C ILE A 332 -13.07 -19.33 -29.24
N SER A 333 -14.24 -19.92 -29.02
CA SER A 333 -15.33 -20.02 -30.02
C SER A 333 -16.40 -18.95 -29.89
N ARG A 334 -16.57 -18.46 -28.66
CA ARG A 334 -17.58 -17.47 -28.31
C ARG A 334 -17.03 -16.53 -27.26
N ILE A 335 -17.30 -15.24 -27.45
CA ILE A 335 -17.11 -14.21 -26.43
C ILE A 335 -18.51 -13.75 -26.00
N GLU A 336 -18.74 -13.63 -24.69
CA GLU A 336 -19.99 -13.10 -24.15
C GLU A 336 -19.68 -11.87 -23.31
N LEU A 337 -20.36 -10.76 -23.58
CA LEU A 337 -20.20 -9.52 -22.82
C LEU A 337 -21.42 -9.33 -21.93
N TYR A 338 -21.23 -9.33 -20.61
CA TYR A 338 -22.29 -9.10 -19.63
C TYR A 338 -22.16 -7.70 -19.04
N PHE A 339 -23.16 -6.85 -19.29
CA PHE A 339 -23.25 -5.49 -18.78
C PHE A 339 -24.70 -5.14 -18.45
N GLU A 340 -24.97 -4.64 -17.24
CA GLU A 340 -26.31 -4.22 -16.81
C GLU A 340 -27.42 -5.25 -17.07
N LYS A 341 -27.15 -6.53 -16.77
CA LYS A 341 -28.05 -7.69 -17.00
C LYS A 341 -28.28 -8.05 -18.48
N ASN A 342 -27.67 -7.33 -19.41
CA ASN A 342 -27.68 -7.67 -20.83
C ASN A 342 -26.47 -8.55 -21.18
N MET A 343 -26.66 -9.50 -22.09
CA MET A 343 -25.61 -10.34 -22.65
C MET A 343 -25.51 -10.10 -24.15
N CYS A 344 -24.32 -9.73 -24.62
CA CYS A 344 -24.02 -9.56 -26.04
C CYS A 344 -23.03 -10.64 -26.50
N PRO A 345 -23.46 -11.60 -27.34
CA PRO A 345 -22.57 -12.65 -27.85
C PRO A 345 -21.81 -12.19 -29.09
N ILE A 346 -20.53 -12.54 -29.17
CA ILE A 346 -19.67 -12.36 -30.34
C ILE A 346 -19.14 -13.75 -30.72
N LYS A 347 -19.54 -14.25 -31.88
CA LYS A 347 -19.05 -15.53 -32.41
C LYS A 347 -17.67 -15.34 -33.03
N THR A 348 -16.71 -16.19 -32.67
CA THR A 348 -15.33 -16.13 -33.18
C THR A 348 -14.96 -17.33 -34.04
N CYS A 349 -15.34 -18.55 -33.64
CA CYS A 349 -15.19 -19.76 -34.44
C CYS A 349 -16.25 -20.83 -34.08
N GLU A 350 -16.21 -22.00 -34.72
CA GLU A 350 -17.27 -23.02 -34.58
C GLU A 350 -17.18 -23.87 -33.31
N LYS A 351 -15.96 -24.19 -32.84
CA LYS A 351 -15.73 -25.07 -31.68
C LYS A 351 -14.63 -24.51 -30.79
N GLY A 352 -14.81 -24.64 -29.48
CA GLY A 352 -13.89 -24.10 -28.49
C GLY A 352 -14.59 -23.69 -27.21
N LYS A 353 -13.83 -23.11 -26.29
CA LYS A 353 -14.30 -22.60 -25.00
C LYS A 353 -14.92 -21.21 -25.13
N THR A 354 -15.74 -20.86 -24.15
CA THR A 354 -16.37 -19.53 -24.05
C THR A 354 -15.53 -18.60 -23.18
N LEU A 355 -15.32 -17.37 -23.64
CA LEU A 355 -14.76 -16.28 -22.87
C LEU A 355 -15.88 -15.31 -22.48
N ARG A 356 -16.25 -15.24 -21.21
CA ARG A 356 -17.22 -14.27 -20.69
C ARG A 356 -16.51 -13.09 -20.06
N ILE A 357 -16.89 -11.88 -20.44
CA ILE A 357 -16.43 -10.63 -19.83
C ILE A 357 -17.59 -10.07 -19.04
N ILE A 358 -17.42 -9.96 -17.72
CA ILE A 358 -18.49 -9.61 -16.81
C ILE A 358 -18.18 -8.27 -16.18
N HIS A 359 -19.00 -7.26 -16.50
CA HIS A 359 -18.94 -5.98 -15.85
C HIS A 359 -19.65 -6.03 -14.50
N THR A 360 -18.87 -5.83 -13.44
CA THR A 360 -19.34 -5.96 -12.06
C THR A 360 -20.00 -4.68 -11.51
N GLY A 361 -19.87 -3.56 -12.21
CA GLY A 361 -20.31 -2.26 -11.72
C GLY A 361 -19.54 -1.82 -10.47
N PHE A 362 -20.19 -1.04 -9.61
CA PHE A 362 -19.60 -0.62 -8.35
C PHE A 362 -19.60 -1.77 -7.34
N LEU A 363 -18.40 -2.21 -6.94
CA LEU A 363 -18.23 -3.24 -5.92
C LEU A 363 -17.94 -2.60 -4.56
N LYS A 364 -18.58 -3.13 -3.51
CA LYS A 364 -18.09 -2.94 -2.14
C LYS A 364 -16.71 -3.61 -2.02
N HIS A 365 -15.84 -3.06 -1.20
CA HIS A 365 -14.49 -3.59 -1.00
C HIS A 365 -14.50 -5.04 -0.56
N GLU A 366 -15.35 -5.40 0.40
CA GLU A 366 -15.45 -6.77 0.90
C GLU A 366 -15.80 -7.78 -0.21
N HIS A 367 -16.63 -7.39 -1.18
CA HIS A 367 -16.94 -8.21 -2.34
C HIS A 367 -15.76 -8.27 -3.31
N PHE A 368 -15.05 -7.15 -3.52
CA PHE A 368 -13.84 -7.13 -4.33
C PHE A 368 -12.77 -8.07 -3.77
N THR A 369 -12.49 -8.01 -2.47
CA THR A 369 -11.54 -8.91 -1.80
C THR A 369 -11.98 -10.38 -1.94
N LYS A 370 -13.29 -10.66 -1.82
CA LYS A 370 -13.83 -12.01 -2.05
C LYS A 370 -13.64 -12.48 -3.49
N LEU A 371 -13.90 -11.64 -4.48
CA LEU A 371 -13.66 -11.98 -5.88
C LEU A 371 -12.17 -12.21 -6.15
N LEU A 372 -11.29 -11.39 -5.56
CA LEU A 372 -9.85 -11.56 -5.64
C LEU A 372 -9.40 -12.92 -5.07
N TYR A 373 -9.97 -13.33 -3.93
CA TYR A 373 -9.75 -14.65 -3.33
C TYR A 373 -10.21 -15.78 -4.25
N LEU A 374 -11.40 -15.67 -4.85
CA LEU A 374 -11.98 -16.69 -5.72
C LEU A 374 -11.30 -16.78 -7.09
N SER A 375 -10.64 -15.72 -7.53
CA SER A 375 -9.93 -15.62 -8.81
C SER A 375 -8.77 -16.61 -8.91
N GLU A 376 -8.55 -17.11 -10.11
CA GLU A 376 -7.34 -17.82 -10.53
C GLU A 376 -6.15 -16.85 -10.63
N ASN A 377 -4.95 -17.41 -10.74
CA ASN A 377 -3.72 -16.64 -10.98
C ASN A 377 -3.47 -16.47 -12.50
N PRO A 378 -2.91 -15.33 -12.95
CA PRO A 378 -2.62 -14.14 -12.17
C PRO A 378 -3.90 -13.31 -11.95
N VAL A 379 -3.90 -12.44 -10.92
CA VAL A 379 -4.95 -11.45 -10.70
C VAL A 379 -4.52 -10.09 -11.25
N GLY A 380 -5.40 -9.41 -11.98
CA GLY A 380 -5.15 -8.06 -12.50
C GLY A 380 -5.49 -6.99 -11.46
N ILE A 381 -4.51 -6.15 -11.11
CA ILE A 381 -4.63 -5.11 -10.08
C ILE A 381 -3.96 -3.80 -10.52
N ARG A 382 -4.35 -2.65 -9.96
CA ARG A 382 -3.85 -1.32 -10.37
C ARG A 382 -3.39 -0.39 -9.24
N GLY A 383 -3.90 -0.56 -8.03
CA GLY A 383 -3.65 0.35 -6.90
C GLY A 383 -2.94 -0.33 -5.73
N ASN A 384 -2.39 0.50 -4.85
CA ASN A 384 -1.63 0.06 -3.67
C ASN A 384 -2.43 -0.90 -2.79
N LEU A 385 -3.70 -0.58 -2.51
CA LEU A 385 -4.56 -1.44 -1.71
C LEU A 385 -4.78 -2.81 -2.37
N SER A 386 -5.16 -2.84 -3.65
CA SER A 386 -5.36 -4.09 -4.38
C SER A 386 -4.09 -4.95 -4.48
N LEU A 387 -2.91 -4.31 -4.51
CA LEU A 387 -1.62 -5.01 -4.42
C LEU A 387 -1.42 -5.64 -3.05
N THR A 388 -1.66 -4.90 -1.98
CA THR A 388 -1.53 -5.43 -0.62
C THR A 388 -2.52 -6.55 -0.31
N GLU A 389 -3.74 -6.49 -0.86
CA GLU A 389 -4.72 -7.57 -0.75
C GLU A 389 -4.28 -8.80 -1.54
N ALA A 390 -3.78 -8.63 -2.77
CA ALA A 390 -3.26 -9.74 -3.57
C ALA A 390 -2.10 -10.46 -2.86
N ILE A 391 -1.16 -9.70 -2.29
CA ILE A 391 -0.05 -10.25 -1.48
C ILE A 391 -0.60 -11.00 -0.26
N SER A 392 -1.56 -10.41 0.46
CA SER A 392 -2.17 -11.00 1.66
C SER A 392 -2.95 -12.29 1.37
N LEU A 393 -3.55 -12.39 0.19
CA LEU A 393 -4.21 -13.59 -0.33
C LEU A 393 -3.25 -14.56 -1.04
N LYS A 394 -1.94 -14.30 -0.99
CA LYS A 394 -0.88 -15.10 -1.65
C LYS A 394 -1.12 -15.31 -3.15
N LYS A 395 -1.68 -14.32 -3.84
CA LYS A 395 -1.92 -14.36 -5.29
C LYS A 395 -0.68 -13.97 -6.08
N ILE A 396 -0.59 -14.47 -7.31
CA ILE A 396 0.30 -13.91 -8.32
C ILE A 396 -0.45 -12.78 -9.00
N TYR A 397 0.18 -11.61 -9.09
CA TYR A 397 -0.49 -10.41 -9.58
C TYR A 397 0.14 -9.91 -10.88
N PHE A 398 -0.71 -9.39 -11.76
CA PHE A 398 -0.35 -8.50 -12.85
C PHE A 398 -0.65 -7.07 -12.38
N TYR A 399 0.38 -6.25 -12.23
CA TYR A 399 0.25 -4.90 -11.70
C TYR A 399 0.25 -3.85 -12.82
N ASP A 400 -0.92 -3.34 -13.16
CA ASP A 400 -1.11 -2.22 -14.09
C ASP A 400 -0.82 -0.90 -13.37
N MET A 401 0.48 -0.66 -13.23
CA MET A 401 1.06 0.39 -12.41
C MET A 401 0.79 1.79 -12.98
N LEU A 402 0.35 2.71 -12.10
CA LEU A 402 0.28 4.15 -12.36
C LEU A 402 1.61 4.85 -11.99
N GLU A 403 1.85 6.04 -12.55
CA GLU A 403 3.10 6.80 -12.34
C GLU A 403 3.48 6.98 -10.86
N HIS A 404 2.51 7.33 -10.00
CA HIS A 404 2.76 7.51 -8.56
C HIS A 404 3.15 6.21 -7.82
N ASN A 405 2.91 5.04 -8.41
CA ASN A 405 3.24 3.73 -7.84
C ASN A 405 4.62 3.21 -8.27
N GLU A 406 5.33 3.95 -9.12
CA GLU A 406 6.63 3.55 -9.66
C GLU A 406 7.65 3.24 -8.55
N THR A 407 7.73 4.07 -7.52
CA THR A 407 8.65 3.87 -6.40
C THR A 407 8.38 2.56 -5.66
N LEU A 408 7.10 2.27 -5.37
CA LEU A 408 6.69 1.05 -4.71
C LEU A 408 7.06 -0.18 -5.55
N PHE A 409 6.76 -0.13 -6.84
CA PHE A 409 7.03 -1.23 -7.77
C PHE A 409 8.52 -1.47 -7.97
N ASN A 410 9.33 -0.43 -8.07
CA ASN A 410 10.79 -0.55 -8.10
C ASN A 410 11.33 -1.18 -6.82
N GLY A 411 10.77 -0.81 -5.66
CA GLY A 411 11.09 -1.45 -4.39
C GLY A 411 10.76 -2.95 -4.38
N LEU A 412 9.65 -3.34 -5.01
CA LEU A 412 9.23 -4.72 -5.18
C LEU A 412 10.17 -5.49 -6.14
N LEU A 413 10.56 -4.90 -7.26
CA LEU A 413 11.51 -5.49 -8.21
C LEU A 413 12.87 -5.73 -7.55
N SER A 414 13.41 -4.75 -6.83
CA SER A 414 14.70 -4.91 -6.13
C SER A 414 14.65 -5.99 -5.05
N LEU A 415 13.53 -6.11 -4.33
CA LEU A 415 13.34 -7.19 -3.37
C LEU A 415 13.28 -8.55 -4.07
N ALA A 416 12.47 -8.66 -5.13
CA ALA A 416 12.31 -9.90 -5.88
C ALA A 416 13.62 -10.35 -6.54
N GLU A 417 14.43 -9.43 -7.06
CA GLU A 417 15.73 -9.72 -7.67
C GLU A 417 16.67 -10.42 -6.67
N LYS A 418 16.62 -10.00 -5.40
CA LYS A 418 17.48 -10.55 -4.34
C LYS A 418 16.97 -11.84 -3.72
N THR A 419 15.65 -12.06 -3.74
CA THR A 419 15.02 -13.15 -2.96
C THR A 419 14.39 -14.23 -3.83
N THR A 420 13.89 -13.86 -5.02
CA THR A 420 13.02 -14.70 -5.86
C THR A 420 13.23 -14.37 -7.36
N PRO A 421 14.32 -14.85 -7.99
CA PRO A 421 14.72 -14.43 -9.34
C PRO A 421 13.68 -14.68 -10.43
N LYS A 422 12.85 -15.72 -10.32
CA LYS A 422 11.82 -16.04 -11.32
C LYS A 422 10.63 -15.08 -11.21
N ALA A 423 10.24 -14.72 -9.98
CA ALA A 423 9.23 -13.69 -9.76
C ALA A 423 9.72 -12.32 -10.26
N TYR A 424 10.99 -11.97 -10.02
CA TYR A 424 11.60 -10.77 -10.58
C TYR A 424 11.53 -10.73 -12.10
N LYS A 425 11.94 -11.81 -12.77
CA LYS A 425 11.88 -11.91 -14.23
C LYS A 425 10.46 -11.65 -14.73
N TYR A 426 9.45 -12.30 -14.13
CA TYR A 426 8.05 -12.10 -14.51
C TYR A 426 7.58 -10.64 -14.30
N LEU A 427 7.83 -10.07 -13.11
CA LEU A 427 7.43 -8.69 -12.79
C LEU A 427 8.07 -7.69 -13.76
N LYS A 428 9.36 -7.86 -14.06
CA LYS A 428 10.12 -7.02 -14.98
C LYS A 428 9.61 -7.12 -16.42
N LEU A 429 9.17 -8.31 -16.85
CA LEU A 429 8.56 -8.51 -18.16
C LEU A 429 7.19 -7.84 -18.24
N CYS A 430 6.37 -7.91 -17.17
CA CYS A 430 5.06 -7.24 -17.11
C CYS A 430 5.17 -5.71 -17.16
N SER A 431 6.28 -5.11 -16.70
CA SER A 431 6.45 -3.67 -16.67
C SER A 431 6.99 -3.06 -17.97
N ARG A 432 7.34 -3.87 -18.97
CA ARG A 432 7.93 -3.42 -20.23
C ARG A 432 6.87 -3.29 -21.31
N LYS A 433 6.85 -2.15 -22.00
CA LYS A 433 5.85 -1.85 -23.05
C LYS A 433 5.95 -2.74 -24.30
N ASN A 434 7.08 -3.39 -24.55
CA ASN A 434 7.36 -4.13 -25.80
C ASN A 434 7.77 -5.60 -25.57
N THR A 435 7.35 -6.22 -24.46
CA THR A 435 7.68 -7.61 -24.18
C THR A 435 6.68 -8.56 -24.85
N SER A 436 7.17 -9.67 -25.41
CA SER A 436 6.32 -10.70 -26.00
C SER A 436 5.44 -11.34 -24.93
N ILE A 437 4.15 -11.53 -25.23
CA ILE A 437 3.20 -12.19 -24.32
C ILE A 437 3.62 -13.63 -24.04
N GLU A 438 4.20 -14.31 -25.03
CA GLU A 438 4.73 -15.66 -24.88
C GLU A 438 5.85 -15.71 -23.84
N GLU A 439 6.73 -14.70 -23.83
CA GLU A 439 7.78 -14.55 -22.81
C GLU A 439 7.19 -14.31 -21.42
N ILE A 440 6.19 -13.42 -21.30
CA ILE A 440 5.50 -13.16 -20.03
C ILE A 440 4.83 -14.44 -19.52
N SER A 441 4.09 -15.15 -20.40
CA SER A 441 3.37 -16.39 -20.06
C SER A 441 4.30 -17.51 -19.64
N LYS A 442 5.43 -17.68 -20.34
CA LYS A 442 6.48 -18.64 -19.96
C LYS A 442 7.04 -18.27 -18.58
N SER A 443 7.38 -17.01 -18.36
CA SER A 443 7.90 -16.54 -17.07
C SER A 443 6.89 -16.70 -15.94
N LEU A 444 5.60 -16.54 -16.20
CA LEU A 444 4.53 -16.76 -15.22
C LEU A 444 4.51 -18.21 -14.74
N LYS A 445 4.58 -19.19 -15.65
CA LYS A 445 4.64 -20.63 -15.31
C LYS A 445 5.84 -20.94 -14.39
N GLU A 446 6.98 -20.33 -14.67
CA GLU A 446 8.21 -20.50 -13.90
C GLU A 446 8.14 -19.83 -12.51
N ALA A 447 7.37 -18.76 -12.37
CA ALA A 447 7.39 -17.88 -11.19
C ALA A 447 6.47 -18.32 -10.03
N PHE A 448 5.60 -19.33 -10.19
CA PHE A 448 4.60 -19.70 -9.17
C PHE A 448 5.19 -19.94 -7.77
N SER A 449 6.22 -20.79 -7.67
CA SER A 449 6.84 -21.11 -6.37
C SER A 449 7.62 -19.92 -5.79
N ASP A 450 8.18 -19.07 -6.64
CA ASP A 450 8.90 -17.86 -6.25
C ASP A 450 7.94 -16.79 -5.72
N PHE A 451 6.75 -16.63 -6.31
CA PHE A 451 5.74 -15.68 -5.82
C PHE A 451 5.25 -16.01 -4.41
N ASN A 452 5.07 -17.30 -4.09
CA ASN A 452 4.71 -17.69 -2.73
C ASN A 452 5.77 -17.27 -1.73
N LYS A 453 7.06 -17.51 -2.04
CA LYS A 453 8.18 -17.07 -1.21
C LYS A 453 8.24 -15.55 -1.08
N LEU A 454 8.04 -14.82 -2.18
CA LEU A 454 8.02 -13.35 -2.19
C LEU A 454 6.90 -12.81 -1.31
N ASN A 455 5.68 -13.33 -1.45
CA ASN A 455 4.52 -12.92 -0.67
C ASN A 455 4.72 -13.23 0.83
N GLU A 456 5.27 -14.40 1.16
CA GLU A 456 5.59 -14.76 2.56
C GLU A 456 6.68 -13.86 3.14
N HIS A 457 7.71 -13.55 2.36
CA HIS A 457 8.74 -12.60 2.77
C HIS A 457 8.14 -11.22 3.04
N LEU A 458 7.30 -10.71 2.14
CA LEU A 458 6.58 -9.45 2.31
C LEU A 458 5.71 -9.46 3.58
N LEU A 459 4.90 -10.50 3.79
CA LEU A 459 4.02 -10.63 4.95
C LEU A 459 4.78 -10.62 6.27
N GLN A 460 5.91 -11.32 6.34
CA GLN A 460 6.71 -11.44 7.56
C GLN A 460 7.51 -10.17 7.87
N ASN A 461 8.01 -9.52 6.82
CA ASN A 461 9.07 -8.53 6.96
C ASN A 461 8.62 -7.11 6.65
N TYR A 462 7.54 -6.92 5.88
CA TYR A 462 7.08 -5.63 5.37
C TYR A 462 5.69 -5.24 5.86
N ASN A 463 5.18 -5.83 6.93
CA ASN A 463 3.88 -5.43 7.48
C ASN A 463 3.98 -4.11 8.27
N ALA A 464 3.24 -3.09 7.81
CA ALA A 464 3.19 -1.76 8.42
C ALA A 464 2.54 -1.74 9.81
N THR A 465 1.75 -2.75 10.14
CA THR A 465 1.08 -2.90 11.44
C THR A 465 2.04 -2.66 12.60
N TYR A 466 3.22 -3.28 12.53
CA TYR A 466 4.22 -3.15 13.58
C TYR A 466 4.78 -1.72 13.71
N HIS A 467 4.96 -1.02 12.58
CA HIS A 467 5.45 0.36 12.61
C HIS A 467 4.38 1.32 13.13
N LEU A 468 3.12 1.15 12.72
CA LEU A 468 2.00 2.00 13.14
C LEU A 468 1.68 1.83 14.63
N GLU A 469 1.72 0.60 15.14
CA GLU A 469 1.60 0.31 16.57
C GLU A 469 2.64 1.10 17.36
N ASN A 470 3.92 0.94 17.03
CA ASN A 470 5.02 1.55 17.75
C ASN A 470 5.08 3.09 17.60
N LEU A 471 4.70 3.60 16.42
CA LEU A 471 4.55 5.03 16.20
C LEU A 471 3.49 5.63 17.12
N THR A 472 2.36 4.95 17.25
CA THR A 472 1.27 5.37 18.13
C THR A 472 1.72 5.34 19.60
N TYR A 473 2.40 4.28 20.04
CA TYR A 473 2.98 4.20 21.39
C TYR A 473 3.95 5.35 21.67
N ARG A 474 4.89 5.62 20.75
CA ARG A 474 5.85 6.72 20.89
C ARG A 474 5.15 8.07 21.01
N ALA A 475 4.18 8.34 20.13
CA ALA A 475 3.42 9.59 20.16
C ALA A 475 2.64 9.76 21.47
N LEU A 476 2.00 8.71 21.97
CA LEU A 476 1.31 8.74 23.27
C LEU A 476 2.28 8.97 24.42
N LYS A 477 3.45 8.33 24.40
CA LYS A 477 4.44 8.53 25.46
C LYS A 477 5.03 9.94 25.45
N HIS A 478 5.28 10.51 24.26
CA HIS A 478 5.68 11.91 24.11
C HIS A 478 4.59 12.89 24.54
N TYR A 479 3.32 12.51 24.43
CA TYR A 479 2.21 13.31 24.96
C TYR A 479 2.19 13.31 26.49
N GLU A 480 2.50 12.18 27.14
CA GLU A 480 2.59 12.08 28.59
C GLU A 480 3.86 12.73 29.17
N ASP A 481 4.99 12.64 28.46
CA ASP A 481 6.30 13.11 28.87
C ASP A 481 6.95 13.94 27.74
N LYS A 482 6.81 15.26 27.82
CA LYS A 482 7.39 16.19 26.84
C LYS A 482 8.92 16.22 26.93
N ASP A 483 9.49 15.96 28.10
CA ASP A 483 10.94 15.96 28.29
C ASP A 483 11.56 14.77 27.56
N LEU A 484 10.88 13.62 27.51
CA LEU A 484 11.30 12.48 26.71
C LEU A 484 11.39 12.81 25.22
N LYS A 485 10.42 13.58 24.68
CA LYS A 485 10.47 14.01 23.27
C LYS A 485 11.70 14.89 22.99
N THR A 486 11.94 15.88 23.85
CA THR A 486 13.10 16.77 23.74
C THR A 486 14.41 16.00 23.89
N PHE A 487 14.49 15.12 24.89
CA PHE A 487 15.64 14.26 25.14
C PHE A 487 15.98 13.37 23.95
N GLU A 488 14.97 12.70 23.38
CA GLU A 488 15.15 11.84 22.21
C GLU A 488 15.62 12.65 21.00
N LYS A 489 15.06 13.84 20.78
CA LYS A 489 15.47 14.74 19.69
C LYS A 489 16.94 15.13 19.81
N THR A 490 17.39 15.52 21.02
CA THR A 490 18.80 15.86 21.27
C THR A 490 19.72 14.68 21.01
N LEU A 491 19.39 13.48 21.52
CA LEU A 491 20.21 12.29 21.25
C LEU A 491 20.27 11.94 19.77
N LEU A 492 19.15 12.08 19.04
CA LEU A 492 19.11 11.88 17.59
C LEU A 492 19.97 12.89 16.83
N GLU A 493 20.01 14.14 17.29
CA GLU A 493 20.91 15.17 16.78
C GLU A 493 22.37 14.76 17.01
N ASP A 494 22.75 14.44 18.24
CA ASP A 494 24.11 14.01 18.59
C ASP A 494 24.55 12.77 17.78
N PHE A 495 23.66 11.79 17.62
CA PHE A 495 23.93 10.60 16.80
C PHE A 495 24.14 10.96 15.32
N SER A 496 23.33 11.86 14.78
CA SER A 496 23.47 12.32 13.39
C SER A 496 24.78 13.06 13.15
N GLU A 497 25.31 13.69 14.20
CA GLU A 497 26.60 14.40 14.19
C GLU A 497 27.79 13.53 14.62
N LYS A 498 27.57 12.22 14.83
CA LYS A 498 28.58 11.27 15.31
C LYS A 498 29.15 11.59 16.70
N LYS A 499 28.45 12.42 17.48
CA LYS A 499 28.76 12.71 18.89
C LYS A 499 28.22 11.62 19.83
N GLU A 500 27.31 10.79 19.33
CA GLU A 500 26.73 9.68 20.08
C GLU A 500 26.80 8.38 19.27
N THR A 501 26.96 7.25 19.96
CA THR A 501 26.96 5.91 19.33
C THR A 501 25.56 5.32 19.28
N PHE A 502 25.30 4.42 18.33
CA PHE A 502 24.01 3.71 18.24
C PHE A 502 23.66 2.98 19.55
N VAL A 503 24.64 2.29 20.14
CA VAL A 503 24.46 1.52 21.39
C VAL A 503 24.05 2.44 22.53
N ASN A 504 24.77 3.54 22.72
CA ASN A 504 24.48 4.50 23.78
C ASN A 504 23.14 5.18 23.58
N LEU A 505 22.83 5.63 22.36
CA LEU A 505 21.55 6.25 22.02
C LEU A 505 20.39 5.31 22.39
N ILE A 506 20.45 4.05 21.95
CA ILE A 506 19.39 3.07 22.24
C ILE A 506 19.30 2.81 23.75
N THR A 507 20.43 2.61 24.43
CA THR A 507 20.46 2.32 25.88
C THR A 507 19.90 3.49 26.70
N LYS A 508 20.26 4.73 26.35
CA LYS A 508 19.79 5.95 27.02
C LYS A 508 18.29 6.14 26.82
N VAL A 509 17.78 5.97 25.60
CA VAL A 509 16.34 6.06 25.31
C VAL A 509 15.57 4.95 26.04
N GLN A 510 16.04 3.70 25.99
CA GLN A 510 15.45 2.58 26.73
C GLN A 510 15.37 2.87 28.24
N SER A 511 16.45 3.39 28.83
CA SER A 511 16.50 3.75 30.25
C SER A 511 15.50 4.86 30.60
N LYS A 512 15.40 5.90 29.77
CA LYS A 512 14.46 7.00 29.98
C LYS A 512 13.00 6.53 29.89
N ILE A 513 12.66 5.69 28.90
CA ILE A 513 11.31 5.11 28.77
C ILE A 513 10.93 4.30 30.02
N LYS A 514 11.85 3.50 30.56
CA LYS A 514 11.63 2.71 31.78
C LYS A 514 11.42 3.56 33.02
N LYS A 515 12.13 4.69 33.16
CA LYS A 515 11.98 5.61 34.30
C LYS A 515 10.69 6.42 34.26
N SER A 516 10.16 6.68 33.07
CA SER A 516 8.89 7.39 32.88
C SER A 516 7.67 6.47 32.95
N SER A 517 7.87 5.16 33.15
CA SER A 517 6.83 4.15 33.38
C SER A 517 6.61 4.00 34.88
#